data_AF-A0A4Q2XWN4-F1
#
_entry.id   AF-A0A4Q2XWN4-F1
#
_cell.length_a   1.000
_cell.length_b   1.000
_cell.length_c   1.000
_cell.angle_alpha   90.00
_cell.angle_beta   90.00
_cell.angle_gamma   90.00
#
_symmetry.space_group_name_H-M   'P 1'
#
loop_
_entity.id
_entity.type
_entity.pdbx_description
1 polymer ?
#
loop_
_entity_poly.entity_id
_entity_poly.type
_entity_poly.pdbx_seq_one_letter_code
_entity_poly.pdbx_strand_id
1 'polypeptide(L)' 'MSSFLAPNIERKGRIVRGVSALILLGTAGFLFTIHWVPAIVLTLAGLFVLFEALRGWCVLR' A
#
# COMPACT_ATOMS: atom_id res chain seq x y z
N MET A 1 -2.31 23.62 -14.35
CA MET A 1 -2.24 22.15 -14.28
C MET A 1 -2.79 21.74 -12.91
N SER A 2 -4.08 21.41 -12.82
CA SER A 2 -4.66 20.92 -11.56
C SER A 2 -3.95 19.63 -11.16
N SER A 3 -3.27 19.67 -10.02
CA SER A 3 -2.45 18.56 -9.55
C SER A 3 -3.37 17.45 -9.03
N PHE A 4 -3.76 16.54 -9.90
CA PHE A 4 -4.41 15.27 -9.53
C PHE A 4 -3.54 14.42 -8.56
N LEU A 5 -2.28 14.82 -8.35
CA LEU A 5 -1.30 14.21 -7.47
C LEU A 5 -0.99 15.09 -6.24
N ALA A 6 -1.82 16.10 -5.93
CA ALA A 6 -1.66 16.87 -4.71
C ALA A 6 -1.89 15.95 -3.49
N PRO A 7 -1.02 16.02 -2.46
CA PRO A 7 -1.17 15.22 -1.27
C PRO A 7 -2.50 15.56 -0.58
N ASN A 8 -3.41 14.59 -0.56
CA ASN A 8 -4.79 14.72 -0.03
C ASN A 8 -4.95 13.98 1.32
N ILE A 9 -3.87 13.40 1.84
CA ILE A 9 -3.89 12.61 3.07
C ILE A 9 -3.15 13.32 4.21
N GLU A 10 -3.86 13.49 5.32
CA GLU A 10 -3.33 13.88 6.63
C GLU A 10 -2.18 12.96 7.09
N ARG A 11 -1.22 13.49 7.86
CA ARG A 11 -0.06 12.71 8.34
C ARG A 11 -0.44 11.38 9.01
N LYS A 12 -1.57 11.35 9.72
CA LYS A 12 -2.13 10.14 10.35
C LYS A 12 -2.59 9.10 9.33
N GLY A 13 -3.32 9.50 8.29
CA GLY A 13 -3.78 8.58 7.23
C GLY A 13 -2.61 7.98 6.45
N ARG A 14 -1.52 8.73 6.29
CA ARG A 14 -0.27 8.23 5.69
C ARG A 14 0.37 7.12 6.52
N ILE A 15 0.42 7.29 7.84
CA ILE A 15 1.01 6.31 8.76
C ILE A 15 0.18 5.02 8.77
N VAL A 16 -1.15 5.11 8.86
CA VAL A 16 -2.03 3.92 8.83
C VAL A 16 -1.82 3.12 7.54
N ARG A 17 -1.71 3.79 6.40
CA ARG A 17 -1.43 3.12 5.10
C ARG A 17 -0.03 2.54 5.01
N GLY A 18 0.98 3.24 5.55
CA GLY A 18 2.33 2.69 5.65
C GLY A 18 2.36 1.41 6.48
N VAL A 19 1.66 1.39 7.61
CA VAL A 19 1.54 0.21 8.48
C VAL A 19 0.79 -0.92 7.78
N SER A 20 -0.32 -0.65 7.11
CA SER A 20 -1.06 -1.68 6.38
C SER A 20 -0.25 -2.26 5.22
N ALA A 21 0.53 -1.45 4.51
CA ALA A 21 1.43 -1.92 3.47
C ALA A 21 2.51 -2.86 4.04
N LEU A 22 3.10 -2.55 5.19
CA LEU A 22 4.06 -3.43 5.86
C LEU A 22 3.45 -4.77 6.25
N ILE A 23 2.22 -4.76 6.77
CA ILE A 23 1.49 -6.00 7.13
C ILE A 23 1.22 -6.84 5.88
N LEU A 24 0.75 -6.21 4.79
CA LEU A 24 0.47 -6.89 3.53
C LEU A 24 1.73 -7.52 2.92
N LEU A 25 2.82 -6.77 2.85
CA LEU A 25 4.09 -7.25 2.29
C LEU A 25 4.72 -8.34 3.18
N GLY A 26 4.69 -8.18 4.51
CA GLY A 26 5.18 -9.19 5.44
C GLY A 26 4.39 -10.50 5.33
N THR A 27 3.06 -10.41 5.25
CA THR A 27 2.18 -11.57 5.06
C THR A 27 2.41 -12.22 3.70
N ALA A 28 2.62 -11.43 2.64
CA ALA A 28 2.92 -11.94 1.31
C ALA A 28 4.22 -12.75 1.26
N GLY A 29 5.28 -12.28 1.96
CA GLY A 29 6.56 -12.99 2.05
C GLY A 29 6.40 -14.37 2.70
N PHE A 30 5.61 -14.47 3.77
CA PHE A 30 5.30 -15.76 4.39
C PHE A 30 4.47 -16.64 3.45
N LEU A 31 3.43 -16.10 2.82
CA LEU A 31 2.57 -16.84 1.89
C LEU A 31 3.30 -17.36 0.66
N PHE A 32 4.39 -16.69 0.23
CA PHE A 32 5.19 -17.13 -0.90
C PHE A 32 5.76 -18.56 -0.70
N THR A 33 5.94 -18.98 0.55
CA THR A 33 6.43 -20.31 0.91
C THR A 33 5.36 -21.41 0.84
N ILE A 34 4.07 -21.03 0.86
CA ILE A 34 2.93 -21.97 0.91
C ILE A 34 2.18 -21.95 -0.43
N HIS A 35 1.76 -20.76 -0.88
CA HIS A 35 0.98 -20.55 -2.09
C HIS A 35 1.42 -19.25 -2.79
N TRP A 36 2.09 -19.39 -3.94
CA TRP A 36 2.66 -18.28 -4.70
C TRP A 36 1.61 -17.33 -5.30
N VAL A 37 0.43 -17.83 -5.69
CA VAL A 37 -0.65 -17.02 -6.29
C VAL A 37 -1.16 -15.92 -5.34
N PRO A 38 -1.68 -16.23 -4.12
CA PRO A 38 -2.13 -15.20 -3.20
C PRO A 38 -0.97 -14.32 -2.69
N ALA A 39 0.25 -14.85 -2.64
CA ALA A 39 1.44 -14.06 -2.31
C ALA A 39 1.69 -12.93 -3.32
N ILE A 40 1.58 -13.20 -4.63
CA ILE A 40 1.74 -12.17 -5.66
C ILE A 40 0.65 -11.11 -5.53
N VAL A 41 -0.61 -11.50 -5.34
CA VAL A 41 -1.73 -10.56 -5.19
C VAL A 41 -1.51 -9.64 -3.98
N LEU A 42 -1.15 -10.21 -2.83
CA LEU A 42 -0.85 -9.43 -1.62
C LEU A 42 0.37 -8.53 -1.79
N THR A 43 1.38 -8.98 -2.53
CA THR A 43 2.58 -8.17 -2.82
C THR A 43 2.19 -6.95 -3.66
N LEU A 44 1.42 -7.14 -4.73
CA LEU A 44 0.94 -6.05 -5.58
C LEU A 44 0.05 -5.07 -4.80
N ALA A 45 -0.85 -5.59 -3.96
CA ALA A 45 -1.70 -4.76 -3.11
C ALA A 45 -0.87 -3.96 -2.08
N GLY A 46 0.09 -4.61 -1.42
CA GLY A 46 0.99 -3.96 -0.46
C GLY A 46 1.86 -2.87 -1.09
N LEU A 47 2.43 -3.13 -2.27
CA LEU A 47 3.19 -2.14 -3.04
C LEU A 47 2.32 -0.96 -3.46
N PHE A 48 1.09 -1.21 -3.89
CA PHE A 48 0.16 -0.16 -4.28
C PHE A 48 -0.17 0.76 -3.09
N VAL A 49 -0.51 0.19 -1.93
CA VAL A 49 -0.81 0.97 -0.72
C VAL A 49 0.43 1.71 -0.22
N LEU A 50 1.62 1.11 -0.33
CA LEU A 50 2.88 1.78 0.00
C LEU A 50 3.13 2.99 -0.92
N PHE A 51 2.90 2.83 -2.22
CA PHE A 51 3.03 3.91 -3.20
C PHE A 51 2.06 5.06 -2.90
N GLU A 52 0.79 4.75 -2.59
CA GLU A 52 -0.19 5.73 -2.15
C GLU A 52 0.26 6.49 -0.88
N ALA A 53 0.80 5.76 0.12
CA ALA A 53 1.33 6.36 1.33
C ALA A 53 2.53 7.29 1.07
N LEU A 54 3.48 6.88 0.21
CA LEU A 54 4.65 7.67 -0.13
C LEU A 54 4.28 8.95 -0.90
N ARG A 55 3.37 8.83 -1.86
CA ARG A 55 2.86 9.96 -2.64
C ARG A 55 1.95 10.88 -1.83
N GLY A 56 1.45 10.43 -0.68
CA GLY A 56 0.49 11.18 0.14
C GLY A 56 -0.86 11.32 -0.54
N TRP A 57 -1.15 10.44 -1.50
CA TRP A 57 -2.33 10.48 -2.35
C TRP A 57 -3.13 9.19 -2.19
N CYS A 58 -4.45 9.30 -2.26
CA CYS A 58 -5.40 8.24 -1.96
C CYS A 58 -6.48 8.25 -3.02
N VAL A 59 -6.54 7.17 -3.81
CA VAL A 59 -7.59 6.98 -4.84
C VAL A 59 -8.94 6.67 -4.19
N LEU A 60 -8.95 5.85 -3.14
CA LEU A 60 -10.14 5.45 -2.39
C LEU A 60 -10.33 6.33 -1.16
N ARG A 61 -10.92 7.51 -1.33
CA ARG A 61 -11.42 8.36 -0.23
C ARG A 61 -12.71 7.77 0.34
#